data_AF-A0A255PCI2-F1
#
_entry.id   AF-A0A255PCI2-F1
#
_cell.length_a   1.000
_cell.length_b   1.000
_cell.length_c   1.000
_cell.angle_alpha   90.00
_cell.angle_beta   90.00
_cell.angle_gamma   90.00
#
_symmetry.space_group_name_H-M   'P 1'
#
loop_
_entity.id
_entity.type
_entity.pdbx_description
1 polymer ?
#
loop_
_entity_poly.entity_id
_entity_poly.type
_entity_poly.pdbx_seq_one_letter_code
_entity_poly.pdbx_strand_id
1 'polypeptide(L)'
;MVTESPDITSYDTQLLDRVEALRSDAGLMEEYARRLRSTAATLDGCPAAPEWSRPALERQAAACATAAEQLRTAAEALFALARARG
;
A
#
# COMPACT_ATOMS: atom_id res chain seq x y z
N MET A 1 -6.34 -38.29 -23.05
CA MET A 1 -6.37 -36.92 -23.60
C MET A 1 -7.38 -36.15 -22.77
N VAL A 2 -6.93 -35.55 -21.67
CA VAL A 2 -7.80 -34.75 -20.79
C VAL A 2 -7.33 -33.31 -20.99
N THR A 3 -8.11 -32.52 -21.71
CA THR A 3 -7.92 -31.08 -21.78
C THR A 3 -8.51 -30.50 -20.50
N GLU A 4 -7.70 -30.49 -19.44
CA GLU A 4 -7.97 -29.69 -18.26
C GLU A 4 -7.82 -28.22 -18.68
N SER A 5 -8.93 -27.52 -18.81
CA SER A 5 -8.94 -26.06 -18.92
C SER A 5 -9.85 -25.49 -17.83
N PRO A 6 -9.37 -25.38 -16.58
CA PRO A 6 -10.07 -24.63 -15.55
C PRO A 6 -9.21 -23.45 -15.03
N ASP A 7 -8.37 -22.82 -15.85
CA ASP A 7 -7.37 -21.89 -15.26
C ASP A 7 -7.69 -20.40 -15.43
N ILE A 8 -8.31 -19.97 -16.53
CA ILE A 8 -8.42 -18.52 -16.81
C ILE A 8 -9.33 -17.81 -15.79
N THR A 9 -10.53 -18.36 -15.54
CA THR A 9 -11.48 -17.75 -14.58
C THR A 9 -10.97 -17.81 -13.12
N SER A 10 -10.21 -18.85 -12.75
CA SER A 10 -9.59 -18.97 -11.44
C SER A 10 -8.42 -17.99 -11.27
N TYR A 11 -7.66 -17.76 -12.34
CA TYR A 11 -6.56 -16.82 -12.38
C TYR A 11 -7.02 -15.36 -12.30
N ASP A 12 -8.08 -14.98 -13.02
CA ASP A 12 -8.65 -13.63 -12.95
C ASP A 12 -9.23 -13.32 -11.57
N THR A 13 -9.87 -14.31 -10.93
CA THR A 13 -10.39 -14.16 -9.56
C THR A 13 -9.26 -13.98 -8.55
N GLN A 14 -8.17 -14.75 -8.67
CA GLN A 14 -6.97 -14.56 -7.83
C GLN A 14 -6.30 -13.21 -8.08
N LEU A 15 -6.34 -12.69 -9.32
CA LEU A 15 -5.79 -11.37 -9.63
C LEU A 15 -6.60 -10.26 -8.95
N LEU A 16 -7.93 -10.37 -8.95
CA LEU A 16 -8.81 -9.42 -8.28
C LEU A 16 -8.62 -9.44 -6.76
N ASP A 17 -8.49 -10.63 -6.17
CA ASP A 17 -8.16 -10.78 -4.73
C ASP A 17 -6.81 -10.12 -4.41
N ARG A 18 -5.81 -10.29 -5.28
CA ARG A 18 -4.50 -9.63 -5.15
C ARG A 18 -4.61 -8.11 -5.24
N VAL A 19 -5.43 -7.59 -6.15
CA VAL A 19 -5.70 -6.14 -6.27
C VAL A 19 -6.32 -5.59 -4.98
N GLU A 20 -7.27 -6.32 -4.39
CA GLU A 20 -7.91 -5.93 -3.12
C GLU A 20 -6.92 -5.98 -1.95
N ALA A 21 -6.05 -6.99 -1.89
CA ALA A 21 -4.96 -7.07 -0.93
C ALA A 21 -3.99 -5.88 -1.07
N LEU A 22 -3.53 -5.55 -2.29
CA LEU A 22 -2.65 -4.39 -2.50
C LEU A 22 -3.32 -3.07 -2.10
N ARG A 23 -4.62 -2.91 -2.34
CA ARG A 23 -5.38 -1.72 -1.89
C ARG A 23 -5.47 -1.64 -0.37
N SER A 24 -5.69 -2.77 0.29
CA SER A 24 -5.69 -2.86 1.75
C SER A 24 -4.31 -2.51 2.32
N ASP A 25 -3.23 -3.03 1.71
CA ASP A 25 -1.85 -2.72 2.09
C ASP A 25 -1.53 -1.23 1.90
N ALA A 26 -1.99 -0.63 0.79
CA ALA A 26 -1.84 0.81 0.58
C ALA A 26 -2.58 1.63 1.64
N GLY A 27 -3.79 1.22 2.04
CA GLY A 27 -4.53 1.83 3.13
C GLY A 27 -3.80 1.73 4.48
N LEU A 28 -3.22 0.56 4.77
CA LEU A 28 -2.38 0.37 5.96
C LEU A 28 -1.16 1.29 5.95
N MET A 29 -0.49 1.45 4.80
CA MET A 29 0.68 2.34 4.66
C MET A 29 0.31 3.81 4.90
N GLU A 30 -0.86 4.25 4.44
CA GLU A 30 -1.35 5.61 4.74
C GLU A 30 -1.68 5.79 6.22
N GLU A 31 -2.28 4.79 6.86
CA GLU A 31 -2.56 4.83 8.29
C GLU A 31 -1.26 4.87 9.09
N TYR A 32 -0.24 4.09 8.70
CA TYR A 32 1.10 4.17 9.28
C TYR A 32 1.70 5.56 9.10
N ALA A 33 1.61 6.16 7.90
CA ALA A 33 2.10 7.51 7.66
C ALA A 33 1.38 8.54 8.53
N ARG A 34 0.06 8.42 8.70
CA ARG A 34 -0.74 9.30 9.57
C ARG A 34 -0.32 9.15 11.03
N ARG A 35 -0.13 7.92 11.49
CA ARG A 35 0.30 7.63 12.86
C ARG A 35 1.70 8.15 13.15
N LEU A 36 2.63 8.02 12.20
CA LEU A 36 3.98 8.61 12.27
C LEU A 36 3.92 10.15 12.39
N ARG A 37 3.08 10.81 11.58
CA ARG A 37 2.88 12.27 11.68
C ARG A 37 2.25 12.68 13.01
N SER A 38 1.29 11.92 13.51
CA SER A 38 0.69 12.16 14.83
C SER A 38 1.73 12.04 15.94
N THR A 39 2.60 11.02 15.89
CA THR A 39 3.70 10.86 16.84
C THR A 39 4.69 12.03 16.74
N ALA A 40 5.02 12.49 15.53
CA ALA A 40 5.86 13.66 15.33
C ALA A 40 5.24 14.94 15.93
N ALA A 41 3.93 15.13 15.79
CA ALA A 41 3.22 16.26 16.40
C ALA A 41 3.18 16.17 17.94
N THR A 42 3.01 14.97 18.50
CA THR A 42 3.10 14.76 19.95
C THR A 42 4.51 15.03 20.49
N LEU A 43 5.54 14.67 19.72
CA LEU A 43 6.93 14.95 20.06
C LEU A 43 7.30 16.43 19.98
N ASP A 44 6.61 17.21 19.13
CA ASP A 44 6.82 18.66 19.03
C ASP A 44 6.47 19.40 20.34
N GLY A 45 5.51 18.87 21.10
CA GLY A 45 5.17 19.38 22.43
C GLY A 45 6.12 18.95 23.55
N CYS A 46 7.09 18.07 23.26
CA CYS A 46 7.99 17.51 24.25
C CYS A 46 9.39 18.14 24.14
N PRO A 47 9.83 18.97 25.10
CA PRO A 47 11.16 19.61 25.06
C PRO A 47 12.33 18.61 25.24
N ALA A 48 12.04 17.35 25.58
CA ALA A 48 13.03 16.27 25.66
C ALA A 48 13.16 15.47 24.34
N ALA A 49 12.38 15.81 23.31
CA ALA A 49 12.44 15.12 22.03
C ALA A 49 13.72 15.51 21.26
N PRO A 50 14.46 14.55 20.69
CA PRO A 50 15.63 14.85 19.87
C PRO A 50 15.23 15.62 18.60
N GLU A 51 15.98 16.67 18.27
CA GLU A 51 15.74 17.52 17.10
C GLU A 51 15.77 16.73 15.77
N TRP A 52 16.51 15.63 15.72
CA TRP A 52 16.58 14.73 14.56
C TRP A 52 15.37 13.81 14.40
N SER A 53 14.57 13.60 15.45
CA SER A 53 13.45 12.65 15.43
C SER A 53 12.31 13.13 14.54
N ARG A 54 12.03 14.43 14.51
CA ARG A 54 10.97 15.01 13.68
C ARG A 54 11.24 14.85 12.17
N PRO A 55 12.38 15.29 11.60
CA PRO A 55 12.67 15.09 10.18
C PRO A 55 12.83 13.62 9.81
N ALA A 56 13.24 12.75 10.73
CA ALA A 56 13.27 11.31 10.49
C ALA A 56 11.86 10.72 10.35
N LEU A 57 10.93 11.08 11.25
CA LEU A 57 9.54 10.65 11.20
C LEU A 57 8.81 11.18 9.97
N GLU A 58 9.07 12.43 9.57
CA GLU A 58 8.50 13.00 8.34
C GLU A 58 9.01 12.30 7.08
N ARG A 59 10.32 12.00 6.99
CA ARG A 59 10.85 11.19 5.87
C ARG A 59 10.24 9.80 5.82
N GLN A 60 10.05 9.17 6.98
CA GLN A 60 9.44 7.84 7.04
C GLN A 60 7.96 7.89 6.65
N ALA A 61 7.22 8.91 7.08
CA ALA A 61 5.84 9.11 6.66
C ALA A 61 5.73 9.40 5.15
N ALA A 62 6.69 10.14 4.57
CA ALA A 62 6.77 10.36 3.13
C ALA A 62 7.08 9.06 2.37
N ALA A 63 8.03 8.25 2.85
CA ALA A 63 8.34 6.94 2.27
C ALA A 63 7.14 5.99 2.30
N CYS A 64 6.38 5.96 3.42
CA CYS A 64 5.14 5.20 3.52
C CYS A 64 4.08 5.70 2.53
N ALA A 65 3.95 7.01 2.33
CA ALA A 65 3.03 7.57 1.35
C ALA A 65 3.41 7.19 -0.10
N THR A 66 4.70 7.30 -0.45
CA THR A 66 5.21 6.83 -1.75
C THR A 66 4.96 5.34 -1.95
N ALA A 67 5.16 4.51 -0.91
CA ALA A 67 4.89 3.08 -0.99
C ALA A 67 3.40 2.80 -1.22
N ALA A 68 2.50 3.52 -0.55
CA ALA A 68 1.06 3.41 -0.76
C ALA A 68 0.65 3.77 -2.19
N GLU A 69 1.23 4.83 -2.76
CA GLU A 69 1.00 5.23 -4.15
C GLU A 69 1.50 4.16 -5.15
N GLN A 70 2.69 3.59 -4.91
CA GLN A 70 3.20 2.50 -5.75
C GLN A 70 2.32 1.25 -5.67
N LEU A 71 1.84 0.89 -4.49
CA LEU A 71 0.91 -0.22 -4.30
C LEU A 71 -0.42 0.02 -5.02
N ARG A 72 -0.97 1.24 -4.97
CA ARG A 72 -2.17 1.61 -5.74
C ARG A 72 -1.95 1.53 -7.23
N THR A 73 -0.82 2.06 -7.72
CA THR A 73 -0.46 2.02 -9.13
C THR A 73 -0.32 0.58 -9.63
N ALA A 74 0.33 -0.28 -8.83
CA ALA A 74 0.45 -1.71 -9.14
C ALA A 74 -0.93 -2.40 -9.13
N ALA A 75 -1.79 -2.09 -8.16
CA ALA A 75 -3.14 -2.62 -8.09
C ALA A 75 -3.99 -2.20 -9.30
N GLU A 76 -3.87 -0.94 -9.75
CA GLU A 76 -4.55 -0.45 -10.95
C GLU A 76 -4.04 -1.13 -12.23
N ALA A 77 -2.72 -1.31 -12.37
CA ALA A 77 -2.14 -2.01 -13.51
C ALA A 77 -2.59 -3.48 -13.57
N LEU A 78 -2.64 -4.17 -12.42
CA LEU A 78 -3.15 -5.54 -12.32
C LEU A 78 -4.66 -5.60 -12.63
N PHE A 79 -5.44 -4.64 -12.13
CA PHE A 79 -6.87 -4.57 -12.43
C PHE A 79 -7.15 -4.33 -13.92
N ALA A 80 -6.39 -3.45 -14.56
CA ALA A 80 -6.48 -3.21 -16.00
C ALA A 80 -6.13 -4.48 -16.81
N LEU A 81 -5.12 -5.24 -16.37
CA LEU A 81 -4.74 -6.50 -17.00
C LEU A 81 -5.85 -7.57 -16.88
N ALA A 82 -6.46 -7.71 -15.70
CA ALA A 82 -7.57 -8.63 -15.48
C ALA A 82 -8.77 -8.26 -16.37
N ARG A 83 -9.10 -6.97 -16.46
CA ARG A 83 -10.21 -6.48 -17.31
C ARG A 83 -9.96 -6.65 -18.80
N ALA A 84 -8.71 -6.61 -19.24
CA ALA A 84 -8.36 -6.83 -20.64
C ALA A 84 -8.37 -8.32 -21.03
N ARG A 85 -8.42 -9.23 -20.05
CA ARG A 85 -8.40 -10.69 -20.25
C ARG A 85 -9.76 -11.36 -20.12
N GLY A 86 -10.68 -10.81 -19.32
CA GLY A 86 -12.07 -11.25 -19.19
C GLY A 86 -13.01 -10.69 -20.25
#